data_AF-A0A1D1W6K0-F1
#
_entry.id   AF-A0A1D1W6K0-F1
#
_cell.length_a   1.000
_cell.length_b   1.000
_cell.length_c   1.000
_cell.angle_alpha   90.00
_cell.angle_beta   90.00
_cell.angle_gamma   90.00
#
_symmetry.space_group_name_H-M   'P 1'
#
loop_
_entity.id
_entity.type
_entity.pdbx_description
1 polymer ?
#
loop_
_entity_poly.entity_id
_entity_poly.type
_entity_poly.pdbx_seq_one_letter_code
_entity_poly.pdbx_strand_id
1 'polypeptide(L)'
;MDLSRPFGSSVNDFIATEDFTLNCSSIDSAVALVTTCGVGAFMAKMHVKSAFRLIPVRSADWPLLGYYHNGQYYSYIVLPFGLRSSPAIFN
;
A
#
# COMPACT_ATOMS: atom_id res chain seq x y z
N MET A 1 3.06 -1.45 14.73
CA MET A 1 4.08 -0.41 14.42
C MET A 1 3.39 0.65 13.59
N ASP A 2 3.46 1.91 14.02
CA ASP A 2 2.96 3.04 13.23
C ASP A 2 4.16 3.66 12.49
N LEU A 3 4.15 3.57 11.16
CA LEU A 3 5.26 4.03 10.31
C LEU A 3 5.24 5.55 10.07
N SER A 4 4.21 6.24 10.58
CA SER A 4 4.06 7.69 10.53
C SER A 4 4.34 8.36 11.88
N ARG A 5 4.91 7.61 12.84
CA ARG A 5 5.25 8.12 14.18
C ARG A 5 6.66 7.74 14.61
N PRO A 6 7.29 8.58 15.45
CA PRO A 6 6.88 9.95 15.78
C PRO A 6 7.05 10.89 14.57
N PHE A 7 6.31 12.00 14.55
CA PHE A 7 6.35 12.93 13.42
C PHE A 7 7.71 13.62 13.32
N GLY A 8 8.22 13.78 12.10
CA GLY A 8 9.52 14.39 11.80
C GLY A 8 10.71 13.43 11.92
N SER A 9 10.48 12.17 12.29
CA SER A 9 11.52 11.15 12.39
C SER A 9 11.01 9.72 12.19
N SER A 10 9.79 9.57 11.67
CA SER A 10 9.22 8.27 11.29
C SER A 10 9.78 7.80 9.95
N VAL A 11 9.62 6.50 9.66
CA VAL A 11 10.00 5.94 8.36
C VAL A 11 9.36 6.71 7.21
N ASN A 12 8.07 7.08 7.34
CA ASN A 12 7.35 7.79 6.29
C ASN A 12 7.79 9.24 6.11
N ASP A 13 8.44 9.87 7.11
CA ASP A 13 8.95 11.23 6.98
C ASP A 13 10.14 11.32 6.03
N PHE A 14 10.85 10.20 5.81
CA PHE A 14 12.00 10.10 4.91
C PHE A 14 11.64 9.52 3.53
N ILE A 15 10.35 9.41 3.21
CA ILE A 15 9.87 8.96 1.90
C ILE A 15 9.24 10.14 1.18
N ALA A 16 9.87 10.57 0.08
CA ALA A 16 9.40 11.67 -0.75
C ALA A 16 7.99 11.40 -1.28
N THR A 17 7.10 12.37 -1.16
CA THR A 17 5.71 12.26 -1.60
C THR A 17 5.59 12.18 -3.11
N GLU A 18 6.41 12.96 -3.80
CA GLU A 18 6.46 13.09 -5.25
C GLU A 18 6.77 11.75 -5.93
N ASP A 19 7.64 10.93 -5.33
CA ASP A 19 8.05 9.63 -5.86
C ASP A 19 6.96 8.56 -5.77
N PHE A 20 5.96 8.75 -4.89
CA PHE A 20 4.92 7.76 -4.59
C PHE A 20 3.51 8.36 -4.66
N THR A 21 3.27 9.19 -5.69
CA THR A 21 1.95 9.74 -5.95
C THR A 21 1.03 8.68 -6.53
N LEU A 22 -0.11 8.45 -5.89
CA LEU A 22 -1.12 7.48 -6.34
C LEU A 22 -2.28 8.21 -7.03
N ASN A 23 -2.52 7.88 -8.29
CA ASN A 23 -3.66 8.41 -9.04
C ASN A 23 -4.80 7.39 -9.02
N CYS A 24 -5.74 7.57 -8.08
CA CYS A 24 -6.97 6.78 -8.05
C CYS A 24 -7.92 7.21 -9.17
N SER A 25 -8.50 6.25 -9.87
CA SER A 25 -9.65 6.48 -10.75
C SER A 25 -10.81 7.10 -9.98
N SER A 26 -11.51 8.06 -10.60
CA SER A 26 -12.72 8.63 -9.99
C SER A 26 -13.89 7.64 -10.05
N ILE A 27 -14.88 7.86 -9.17
CA ILE A 27 -16.14 7.11 -9.21
C ILE A 27 -16.83 7.31 -10.56
N ASP A 28 -16.81 8.53 -11.11
CA ASP A 28 -17.42 8.82 -12.40
C ASP A 28 -16.79 8.01 -13.53
N SER A 29 -15.46 7.88 -13.54
CA SER A 29 -14.77 7.02 -14.50
C SER A 29 -15.17 5.55 -14.35
N ALA A 30 -15.30 5.07 -13.11
CA ALA A 30 -15.75 3.70 -12.85
C ALA A 30 -17.20 3.47 -13.29
N VAL A 31 -18.10 4.43 -13.03
CA VAL A 31 -19.50 4.37 -13.47
C VAL A 31 -19.57 4.37 -14.99
N ALA A 32 -18.83 5.26 -15.66
CA ALA A 32 -18.77 5.30 -17.12
C ALA A 32 -18.36 3.94 -17.69
N LEU A 33 -17.30 3.30 -17.15
CA LEU A 33 -16.87 1.97 -17.56
C LEU A 33 -17.98 0.92 -17.38
N VAL A 34 -18.61 0.87 -16.21
CA VAL A 34 -19.70 -0.08 -15.93
C VAL A 34 -20.89 0.13 -16.87
N THR A 35 -21.25 1.37 -17.19
CA THR A 35 -22.38 1.66 -18.09
C THR A 35 -22.16 1.14 -19.52
N THR A 36 -20.91 0.95 -19.95
CA THR A 36 -20.62 0.37 -21.28
C THR A 36 -21.04 -1.09 -21.42
N CYS A 37 -21.23 -1.82 -20.31
CA CYS A 37 -21.63 -3.23 -20.33
C CYS A 37 -23.11 -3.44 -20.71
N GLY A 38 -23.94 -2.39 -20.66
CA GLY A 38 -25.35 -2.46 -21.03
C GLY A 38 -26.29 -2.95 -19.93
N VAL A 39 -27.60 -2.83 -20.19
CA VAL A 39 -28.66 -3.23 -19.25
C VAL A 39 -28.72 -4.76 -19.13
N GLY A 40 -28.79 -5.27 -17.91
CA GLY A 40 -28.85 -6.71 -17.63
C GLY A 40 -27.48 -7.40 -17.54
N ALA A 41 -26.38 -6.65 -17.60
CA ALA A 41 -25.04 -7.21 -17.40
C ALA A 41 -24.86 -7.77 -15.98
N PHE A 42 -24.21 -8.94 -15.89
CA PHE A 42 -23.79 -9.52 -14.62
C PHE A 42 -22.47 -8.90 -14.15
N MET A 43 -22.35 -8.66 -12.84
CA MET A 43 -21.14 -8.09 -12.23
C MET A 43 -20.66 -8.96 -11.08
N ALA A 44 -19.34 -9.15 -11.00
CA ALA A 44 -18.66 -9.74 -9.86
C ALA A 44 -17.61 -8.77 -9.31
N LYS A 45 -17.56 -8.63 -7.98
CA LYS A 45 -16.52 -7.86 -7.29
C LYS A 45 -15.51 -8.82 -6.68
N MET A 46 -14.26 -8.69 -7.09
CA MET A 46 -13.15 -9.41 -6.48
C MET A 46 -12.31 -8.44 -5.63
N HIS A 47 -11.81 -8.92 -4.51
CA HIS A 47 -10.92 -8.16 -3.64
C HIS A 47 -9.74 -9.03 -3.24
N VAL A 48 -8.53 -8.52 -3.45
CA VAL A 48 -7.30 -9.20 -3.06
C VAL A 48 -7.07 -9.01 -1.57
N LYS A 49 -7.27 -10.08 -0.79
CA LYS A 49 -7.01 -10.06 0.65
C LYS A 49 -5.52 -9.83 0.91
N SER A 50 -5.21 -8.86 1.77
CA SER A 50 -3.83 -8.54 2.16
C SER A 50 -2.90 -8.23 0.98
N ALA A 51 -3.42 -7.52 -0.03
CA ALA A 51 -2.75 -7.14 -1.27
C ALA A 51 -1.26 -6.77 -1.13
N PHE A 52 -0.91 -5.89 -0.19
CA PHE A 52 0.48 -5.45 0.02
C PHE A 52 1.42 -6.60 0.41
N ARG A 53 0.93 -7.61 1.14
CA ARG A 53 1.73 -8.78 1.54
C ARG A 53 2.12 -9.68 0.37
N LEU A 54 1.56 -9.47 -0.82
CA LEU A 54 1.97 -10.18 -2.03
C LEU A 54 3.25 -9.63 -2.66
N ILE A 55 3.64 -8.39 -2.29
CA ILE A 55 4.80 -7.72 -2.88
C ILE A 55 5.98 -7.78 -1.89
N PRO A 56 7.11 -8.42 -2.25
CA PRO A 56 8.28 -8.47 -1.40
C PRO A 56 8.96 -7.10 -1.31
N VAL A 57 9.49 -6.80 -0.12
CA VAL A 57 10.39 -5.66 0.11
C VAL A 57 11.79 -6.09 -0.31
N ARG A 58 12.53 -5.21 -0.99
CA ARG A 58 13.93 -5.42 -1.32
C ARG A 58 14.72 -5.72 -0.04
N SER A 59 15.59 -6.73 -0.06
CA SER A 59 16.33 -7.18 1.13
C SER A 59 17.18 -6.08 1.78
N ALA A 60 17.72 -5.16 0.99
CA ALA A 60 18.48 -4.00 1.48
C ALA A 60 17.63 -3.04 2.33
N ASP A 61 16.30 -3.02 2.15
CA ASP A 61 15.38 -2.11 2.83
C ASP A 61 14.75 -2.74 4.09
N TRP A 62 14.94 -4.05 4.33
CA TRP A 62 14.42 -4.73 5.54
C TRP A 62 14.85 -4.07 6.85
N PRO A 63 16.10 -3.63 7.05
CA PRO A 63 16.49 -2.98 8.31
C PRO A 63 15.72 -1.69 8.60
N LEU A 64 15.17 -1.03 7.57
CA LEU A 64 14.40 0.22 7.70
C LEU A 64 12.96 -0.02 8.20
N LEU A 65 12.45 -1.24 8.05
CA LEU A 65 11.10 -1.64 8.43
C LEU A 65 11.09 -2.53 9.68
N GLY A 66 12.16 -2.45 10.48
CA GLY A 66 12.34 -3.22 11.70
C GLY A 66 11.62 -2.62 12.90
N TYR A 67 11.18 -3.48 13.83
CA TYR A 67 10.73 -3.09 15.15
C TYR A 67 11.19 -4.08 16.22
N TYR A 68 11.35 -3.59 17.44
CA TYR A 68 11.73 -4.40 18.59
C TYR A 68 10.51 -4.68 19.48
N HIS A 69 10.31 -5.94 19.84
CA HIS A 69 9.21 -6.35 20.71
C HIS A 69 9.59 -7.61 21.49
N ASN A 70 9.32 -7.64 22.80
CA ASN A 70 9.55 -8.79 23.69
C ASN A 70 10.94 -9.42 23.56
N GLY A 71 12.00 -8.61 23.57
CA GLY A 71 13.36 -9.15 23.51
C GLY A 71 13.86 -9.49 22.10
N GLN A 72 13.05 -9.30 21.06
CA GLN A 72 13.36 -9.74 19.70
C GLN A 72 13.15 -8.64 18.66
N TYR A 73 13.94 -8.72 17.59
CA TYR A 73 13.82 -7.86 16.42
C TYR A 73 13.00 -8.56 15.34
N TYR A 74 12.06 -7.84 14.76
CA TYR A 74 11.23 -8.27 13.65
C TYR A 74 11.35 -7.26 12.53
N SER A 75 11.23 -7.71 11.28
CA SER A 75 11.19 -6.81 10.12
C SER A 75 10.14 -7.28 9.12
N TYR A 76 9.55 -6.32 8.41
CA TYR A 76 8.68 -6.62 7.28
C TYR A 76 9.51 -6.98 6.05
N ILE A 77 9.28 -8.20 5.53
CA ILE A 77 9.87 -8.69 4.27
C ILE A 77 8.95 -8.51 3.05
N VAL A 78 7.74 -8.02 3.28
CA VAL A 78 6.70 -7.69 2.29
C VAL A 78 6.12 -6.32 2.63
N LEU A 79 5.48 -5.65 1.68
CA LEU A 79 4.99 -4.28 1.88
C LEU A 79 4.06 -4.19 3.13
N PRO A 80 4.42 -3.40 4.14
CA PRO A 80 3.60 -3.26 5.34
C PRO A 80 2.46 -2.26 5.13
N PHE A 81 1.35 -2.51 5.83
CA PHE A 81 0.29 -1.51 5.94
C PHE A 81 0.82 -0.27 6.67
N GLY A 82 0.48 0.91 6.16
CA GLY A 82 0.91 2.19 6.73
C GLY A 82 2.23 2.73 6.18
N LEU A 83 2.96 2.00 5.33
CA LEU A 83 4.12 2.54 4.62
C LEU A 83 3.67 3.41 3.46
N ARG A 84 4.19 4.64 3.38
CA ARG A 84 3.79 5.65 2.39
C ARG A 84 3.85 5.16 0.95
N SER A 85 4.90 4.42 0.61
CA SER A 85 5.11 3.91 -0.75
C SER A 85 4.26 2.68 -1.09
N SER A 86 3.68 1.98 -0.10
CA SER A 86 3.00 0.69 -0.37
C SER A 86 1.82 0.80 -1.34
N PRO A 87 0.91 1.80 -1.21
CA PRO A 87 -0.18 1.96 -2.16
C PRO A 87 0.32 2.20 -3.59
N ALA A 88 1.29 3.10 -3.77
CA ALA A 88 1.86 3.44 -5.08
C ALA A 88 2.61 2.28 -5.73
N ILE A 89 3.29 1.44 -4.94
CA ILE A 89 3.98 0.25 -5.46
C ILE A 89 2.97 -0.85 -5.88
N PHE A 90 1.79 -0.91 -5.25
CA PHE A 90 0.77 -1.91 -5.58
C PHE A 90 -0.13 -1.52 -6.77
N ASN A 91 -0.37 -0.23 -6.97
CA ASN A 91 -1.30 0.32 -7.97
C ASN A 91 -0.85 0.07 -9.40
#